data_AF-A0A7C7Y646-F1
#
_entry.id   AF-A0A7C7Y646-F1
#
_cell.length_a   1.000
_cell.length_b   1.000
_cell.length_c   1.000
_cell.angle_alpha   90.00
_cell.angle_beta   90.00
_cell.angle_gamma   90.00
#
_symmetry.space_group_name_H-M   'P 1'
#
loop_
_entity.id
_entity.type
_entity.pdbx_description
1 polymer ?
#
loop_
_entity_poly.entity_id
_entity_poly.type
_entity_poly.pdbx_seq_one_letter_code
_entity_poly.pdbx_strand_id
1 'polypeptide(L)'
;MSAGAIAIITGIILIFQSSVDSEQKKKQEVFKKKMELYSKVINKMNSIRLSRKVTVDDQSEILSMCSNIALLSNLDTFSEFNTFAMDLADEEGNILEDYPRKLMKFVIQARNDLDVHGKMTNEEEEKLEKITTESQDVIKEYFKPYDRKVFENINEMIKHLTENKKLTPKTEEILLYVYKHLNKNKDENFEFKDNFTPSYLGIRRDDRIYLRIKTTQKEVRIEHLKEGACKNFLENQKIEVNQMTEARWKKKGLYFVKFDKLEDFKKCQDKIVEYLNLR
;
A
#
# COMPACT_ATOMS: atom_id res chain seq x y z
N MET A 1 -32.70 33.48 64.62
CA MET A 1 -33.38 32.59 63.65
C MET A 1 -32.76 32.59 62.24
N SER A 2 -31.59 33.19 62.00
CA SER A 2 -30.97 33.31 60.67
C SER A 2 -29.90 32.25 60.32
N ALA A 3 -29.26 31.62 61.31
CA ALA A 3 -28.19 30.64 61.05
C ALA A 3 -28.69 29.30 60.46
N GLY A 4 -29.91 28.86 60.83
CA GLY A 4 -30.49 27.60 60.34
C GLY A 4 -30.88 27.65 58.86
N ALA A 5 -31.40 28.79 58.39
CA ALA A 5 -31.75 28.98 56.98
C ALA A 5 -30.50 29.01 56.07
N ILE A 6 -29.41 29.62 56.55
CA ILE A 6 -28.13 29.65 55.83
C ILE A 6 -27.53 28.25 55.70
N ALA A 7 -27.57 27.42 56.76
CA ALA A 7 -27.08 26.06 56.72
C ALA A 7 -27.83 25.17 55.70
N ILE A 8 -29.15 25.35 55.59
CA ILE A 8 -29.98 24.61 54.64
C ILE A 8 -29.66 25.02 53.19
N ILE A 9 -29.56 26.33 52.92
CA ILE A 9 -29.23 26.86 51.59
C ILE A 9 -27.82 26.39 51.15
N THR A 10 -26.83 26.46 52.05
CA THR A 10 -25.48 25.98 51.76
C THR A 10 -25.43 24.47 51.50
N GLY A 11 -26.19 23.67 52.25
CA GLY A 11 -26.31 22.23 52.02
C GLY A 11 -26.91 21.89 50.65
N ILE A 12 -27.95 22.62 50.23
CA ILE A 12 -28.57 22.47 48.91
C ILE A 12 -27.58 22.85 47.80
N ILE A 13 -26.85 23.97 47.95
CA ILE A 13 -25.83 24.40 46.99
C ILE A 13 -24.72 23.35 46.83
N LEU A 14 -24.23 22.76 47.92
CA LEU A 14 -23.21 21.71 47.87
C LEU A 14 -23.69 20.44 47.16
N ILE A 15 -24.96 20.05 47.35
CA ILE A 15 -25.58 18.91 46.63
C ILE A 15 -25.68 19.22 45.13
N PHE A 16 -26.11 20.43 44.76
CA PHE A 16 -26.18 20.82 43.35
C PHE A 16 -24.79 20.92 42.71
N GLN A 17 -23.80 21.49 43.40
CA GLN A 17 -22.40 21.52 42.94
C GLN A 17 -21.84 20.10 42.75
N SER A 18 -22.07 19.20 43.71
CA SER A 18 -21.67 17.79 43.61
C SER A 18 -22.37 17.07 42.44
N SER A 19 -23.65 17.35 42.21
CA SER A 19 -24.39 16.82 41.07
C SER A 19 -23.83 17.33 39.74
N VAL A 20 -23.56 18.64 39.64
CA VAL A 20 -22.95 19.27 38.46
C VAL A 20 -21.54 18.73 38.21
N ASP A 21 -20.72 18.58 39.25
CA ASP A 21 -19.38 17.98 39.16
C ASP A 21 -19.44 16.51 38.71
N SER A 22 -20.43 15.76 39.20
CA SER A 22 -20.66 14.37 38.78
C SER A 22 -21.09 14.29 37.31
N GLU A 23 -21.89 15.24 36.85
CA GLU A 23 -22.36 15.33 35.47
C GLU A 23 -21.24 15.75 34.53
N GLN A 24 -20.39 16.70 34.93
CA GLN A 24 -19.18 17.08 34.20
C GLN A 24 -18.18 15.92 34.10
N LYS A 25 -17.95 15.19 35.19
CA LYS A 25 -17.09 13.98 35.19
C LYS A 25 -17.63 12.91 34.25
N LYS A 26 -18.95 12.64 34.27
CA LYS A 26 -19.60 11.71 33.33
C LYS A 26 -19.42 12.16 31.89
N LYS A 27 -19.63 13.45 31.59
CA LYS A 27 -19.43 14.02 30.25
C LYS A 27 -17.98 13.87 29.78
N GLN A 28 -17.00 14.14 30.65
CA GLN A 28 -15.58 13.93 30.35
C GLN A 28 -15.24 12.46 30.11
N GLU A 29 -15.77 11.54 30.92
CA GLU A 29 -15.53 10.11 30.75
C GLU A 29 -16.14 9.57 29.44
N VAL A 30 -17.36 10.02 29.11
CA VAL A 30 -18.02 9.68 27.83
C VAL A 30 -17.24 10.25 26.66
N PHE A 31 -16.79 11.51 26.73
CA PHE A 31 -15.93 12.11 25.70
C PHE A 31 -14.66 11.28 25.47
N LYS A 32 -13.98 10.87 26.54
CA LYS A 32 -12.78 10.03 26.44
C LYS A 32 -13.09 8.69 25.76
N LYS A 33 -14.18 8.01 26.15
CA LYS A 33 -14.61 6.75 25.54
C LYS A 33 -14.97 6.91 24.06
N LYS A 34 -15.65 8.01 23.67
CA LYS A 34 -15.92 8.34 22.26
C LYS A 34 -14.63 8.54 21.47
N MET A 35 -13.67 9.29 22.02
CA MET A 35 -12.37 9.53 21.37
C MET A 35 -11.60 8.23 21.14
N GLU A 36 -11.57 7.35 22.14
CA GLU A 36 -10.96 6.02 22.04
C GLU A 36 -11.66 5.16 20.98
N LEU A 37 -12.99 5.18 20.96
CA LEU A 37 -13.79 4.46 19.97
C LEU A 37 -13.52 4.95 18.54
N TYR A 38 -13.59 6.25 18.29
CA TYR A 38 -13.35 6.81 16.95
C TYR A 38 -11.91 6.62 16.49
N SER A 39 -10.94 6.69 17.41
CA SER A 39 -9.55 6.32 17.12
C SER A 39 -9.43 4.85 16.73
N LYS A 40 -10.12 3.94 17.43
CA LYS A 40 -10.15 2.51 17.11
C LYS A 40 -10.74 2.25 15.72
N VAL A 41 -11.82 2.95 15.37
CA VAL A 41 -12.43 2.89 14.04
C VAL A 41 -11.42 3.30 12.97
N ILE A 42 -10.80 4.48 13.10
CA ILE A 42 -9.81 4.97 12.13
C ILE A 42 -8.66 3.97 11.96
N ASN A 43 -8.16 3.40 13.05
CA ASN A 43 -7.08 2.41 13.01
C ASN A 43 -7.48 1.12 12.28
N LYS A 44 -8.68 0.60 12.55
CA LYS A 44 -9.20 -0.60 11.87
C LYS A 44 -9.48 -0.34 10.39
N MET A 45 -10.07 0.80 10.08
CA MET A 45 -10.28 1.22 8.69
C MET A 45 -8.94 1.33 7.94
N ASN A 46 -7.91 1.89 8.58
CA ASN A 46 -6.56 1.90 8.02
C ASN A 46 -5.96 0.49 7.82
N SER A 47 -6.19 -0.46 8.73
CA SER A 47 -5.69 -1.83 8.54
C SER A 47 -6.38 -2.54 7.39
N ILE A 48 -7.71 -2.38 7.28
CA ILE A 48 -8.52 -2.94 6.17
C ILE A 48 -8.04 -2.33 4.85
N ARG A 49 -7.83 -1.02 4.82
CA ARG A 49 -7.26 -0.33 3.65
C ARG A 49 -5.92 -0.94 3.22
N LEU A 50 -5.04 -1.26 4.17
CA LEU A 50 -3.73 -1.85 3.87
C LEU A 50 -3.84 -3.31 3.39
N SER A 51 -4.81 -4.09 3.89
CA SER A 51 -5.07 -5.45 3.40
C SER A 51 -5.74 -5.47 2.03
N ARG A 52 -6.36 -4.36 1.60
CA ARG A 52 -7.14 -4.18 0.36
C ARG A 52 -8.39 -5.06 0.26
N LYS A 53 -8.67 -5.84 1.30
CA LYS A 53 -9.77 -6.81 1.32
C LYS A 53 -10.39 -6.83 2.70
N VAL A 54 -11.72 -6.78 2.73
CA VAL A 54 -12.52 -6.97 3.93
C VAL A 54 -12.70 -8.47 4.17
N THR A 55 -12.27 -8.94 5.33
CA THR A 55 -12.43 -10.34 5.75
C THR A 55 -13.67 -10.52 6.63
N VAL A 56 -14.05 -11.78 6.90
CA VAL A 56 -15.15 -12.10 7.84
C VAL A 56 -14.86 -11.60 9.26
N ASP A 57 -13.60 -11.65 9.68
CA ASP A 57 -13.16 -11.11 10.96
C ASP A 57 -13.31 -9.58 10.99
N ASP A 58 -12.97 -8.90 9.89
CA ASP A 58 -13.18 -7.46 9.76
C ASP A 58 -14.67 -7.09 9.83
N GLN A 59 -15.55 -7.86 9.18
CA GLN A 59 -17.00 -7.64 9.24
C GLN A 59 -17.53 -7.75 10.67
N SER A 60 -17.06 -8.76 11.42
CA SER A 60 -17.46 -8.98 12.82
C SER A 60 -17.01 -7.82 13.72
N GLU A 61 -15.78 -7.34 13.52
CA GLU A 61 -15.29 -6.17 14.24
C GLU A 61 -16.04 -4.89 13.87
N ILE A 62 -16.35 -4.68 12.59
CA ILE A 62 -17.14 -3.53 12.11
C ILE A 62 -18.52 -3.52 12.74
N LEU A 63 -19.19 -4.68 12.79
CA LEU A 63 -20.50 -4.80 13.43
C LEU A 63 -20.44 -4.43 14.92
N SER A 64 -19.38 -4.85 15.62
CA SER A 64 -19.13 -4.44 17.00
C SER A 64 -18.90 -2.93 17.11
N MET A 65 -18.17 -2.32 16.17
CA MET A 65 -17.98 -0.87 16.12
C MET A 65 -19.30 -0.13 15.88
N CYS A 66 -20.14 -0.57 14.94
CA CYS A 66 -21.47 -0.01 14.70
C CYS A 66 -22.30 0.00 16.00
N SER A 67 -22.27 -1.11 16.75
CA SER A 67 -22.99 -1.23 18.02
C SER A 67 -22.47 -0.25 19.08
N ASN A 68 -21.15 -0.11 19.19
CA ASN A 68 -20.53 0.81 20.13
C ASN A 68 -20.76 2.28 19.77
N ILE A 69 -20.79 2.60 18.47
CA ILE A 69 -21.10 3.94 17.97
C ILE A 69 -22.56 4.25 18.26
N ALA A 70 -23.49 3.34 17.94
CA ALA A 70 -24.91 3.50 18.28
C ALA A 70 -25.15 3.78 19.78
N LEU A 71 -24.33 3.18 20.65
CA LEU A 71 -24.42 3.36 22.10
C LEU A 71 -23.89 4.72 22.58
N LEU A 72 -22.80 5.21 22.00
CA LEU A 72 -22.05 6.35 22.54
C LEU A 72 -22.20 7.63 21.72
N SER A 73 -22.47 7.56 20.43
CA SER A 73 -22.53 8.72 19.53
C SER A 73 -23.93 9.33 19.43
N ASN A 74 -24.00 10.53 18.88
CA ASN A 74 -25.25 11.07 18.36
C ASN A 74 -25.74 10.28 17.14
N LEU A 75 -26.99 10.54 16.74
CA LEU A 75 -27.66 9.83 15.66
C LEU A 75 -26.99 10.07 14.30
N ASP A 76 -26.52 11.29 14.04
CA ASP A 76 -25.90 11.66 12.77
C ASP A 76 -24.59 10.90 12.55
N THR A 77 -23.75 10.78 13.59
CA THR A 77 -22.49 10.02 13.55
C THR A 77 -22.75 8.54 13.37
N PHE A 78 -23.77 8.00 14.04
CA PHE A 78 -24.15 6.61 13.86
C PHE A 78 -24.65 6.35 12.43
N SER A 79 -25.52 7.20 11.91
CA SER A 79 -26.06 7.09 10.55
C SER A 79 -24.95 7.13 9.50
N GLU A 80 -24.00 8.05 9.62
CA GLU A 80 -22.89 8.18 8.68
C GLU A 80 -21.96 6.96 8.75
N PHE A 81 -21.62 6.48 9.96
CA PHE A 81 -20.79 5.29 10.09
C PHE A 81 -21.49 4.04 9.56
N ASN A 82 -22.78 3.88 9.83
CA ASN A 82 -23.55 2.73 9.35
C ASN A 82 -23.60 2.70 7.82
N THR A 83 -23.84 3.86 7.19
CA THR A 83 -23.80 4.01 5.73
C THR A 83 -22.43 3.65 5.17
N PHE A 84 -21.36 4.18 5.80
CA PHE A 84 -19.99 3.84 5.43
C PHE A 84 -19.68 2.35 5.55
N ALA A 85 -20.13 1.70 6.62
CA ALA A 85 -19.90 0.28 6.87
C ALA A 85 -20.63 -0.62 5.85
N MET A 86 -21.86 -0.26 5.48
CA MET A 86 -22.63 -0.99 4.46
C MET A 86 -21.98 -0.89 3.08
N ASP A 87 -21.47 0.29 2.74
CA ASP A 87 -20.87 0.55 1.43
C ASP A 87 -19.33 0.54 1.48
N LEU A 88 -18.76 -0.30 2.35
CA LEU A 88 -17.31 -0.40 2.52
C LEU A 88 -16.66 -1.22 1.39
N ALA A 89 -17.30 -2.31 0.99
CA ALA A 89 -16.77 -3.28 0.04
C ALA A 89 -17.88 -3.91 -0.83
N ASP A 90 -17.48 -4.50 -1.95
CA ASP A 90 -18.34 -5.33 -2.80
C ASP A 90 -18.60 -6.72 -2.20
N GLU A 91 -19.36 -7.56 -2.92
CA GLU A 91 -19.72 -8.92 -2.49
C GLU A 91 -18.49 -9.83 -2.35
N GLU A 92 -17.42 -9.55 -3.10
CA GLU A 92 -16.13 -10.26 -3.04
C GLU A 92 -15.19 -9.76 -1.94
N GLY A 93 -15.58 -8.69 -1.23
CA GLY A 93 -14.85 -8.05 -0.15
C GLY A 93 -13.79 -7.04 -0.62
N ASN A 94 -13.80 -6.61 -1.88
CA ASN A 94 -12.90 -5.56 -2.37
C ASN A 94 -13.41 -4.19 -1.93
N ILE A 95 -12.51 -3.36 -1.42
CA ILE A 95 -12.82 -2.01 -0.93
C ILE A 95 -13.24 -1.12 -2.10
N LEU A 96 -14.35 -0.40 -1.96
CA LEU A 96 -14.85 0.52 -2.98
C LEU A 96 -13.95 1.76 -3.12
N GLU A 97 -13.82 2.30 -4.35
CA GLU A 97 -12.95 3.44 -4.63
C GLU A 97 -13.28 4.70 -3.81
N ASP A 98 -14.55 4.89 -3.45
CA ASP A 98 -15.00 6.06 -2.70
C ASP A 98 -14.79 5.95 -1.17
N TYR A 99 -14.18 4.85 -0.71
CA TYR A 99 -13.79 4.61 0.67
C TYR A 99 -13.15 5.83 1.37
N PRO A 100 -12.15 6.53 0.78
CA PRO A 100 -11.50 7.64 1.46
C PRO A 100 -12.46 8.80 1.72
N ARG A 101 -13.39 9.04 0.79
CA ARG A 101 -14.41 10.09 0.92
C ARG A 101 -15.38 9.76 2.05
N LYS A 102 -15.89 8.52 2.09
CA LYS A 102 -16.83 8.09 3.14
C LYS A 102 -16.20 8.07 4.53
N LEU A 103 -14.96 7.59 4.65
CA LEU A 103 -14.23 7.67 5.92
C LEU A 103 -14.07 9.12 6.40
N MET A 104 -13.76 10.05 5.49
CA MET A 104 -13.62 11.45 5.87
C MET A 104 -14.95 12.07 6.31
N LYS A 105 -16.07 11.72 5.67
CA LYS A 105 -17.41 12.16 6.14
C LYS A 105 -17.70 11.67 7.55
N PHE A 106 -17.40 10.41 7.85
CA PHE A 106 -17.52 9.89 9.21
C PHE A 106 -16.64 10.67 10.20
N VAL A 107 -15.39 10.99 9.83
CA VAL A 107 -14.48 11.79 10.68
C VAL A 107 -15.05 13.18 10.98
N ILE A 108 -15.71 13.83 10.01
CA ILE A 108 -16.39 15.11 10.21
C ILE A 108 -17.51 14.97 11.25
N GLN A 109 -18.37 13.96 11.11
CA GLN A 109 -19.46 13.73 12.07
C GLN A 109 -18.94 13.36 13.46
N ALA A 110 -17.92 12.51 13.55
CA ALA A 110 -17.25 12.16 14.80
C ALA A 110 -16.66 13.39 15.49
N ARG A 111 -16.10 14.35 14.72
CA ARG A 111 -15.59 15.62 15.26
C ARG A 111 -16.71 16.50 15.81
N ASN A 112 -17.85 16.54 15.11
CA ASN A 112 -19.04 17.27 15.56
C ASN A 112 -19.64 16.64 16.84
N ASP A 113 -19.71 15.31 16.91
CA ASP A 113 -20.19 14.58 18.09
C ASP A 113 -19.29 14.74 19.32
N LEU A 114 -17.98 14.89 19.09
CA LEU A 114 -17.02 15.18 20.15
C LEU A 114 -17.02 16.65 20.58
N ASP A 115 -17.58 17.56 19.80
CA ASP A 115 -17.53 19.02 20.05
C ASP A 115 -16.10 19.54 20.25
N VAL A 116 -15.13 19.02 19.47
CA VAL A 116 -13.68 19.27 19.67
C VAL A 116 -13.30 20.76 19.63
N HIS A 117 -14.10 21.59 18.93
CA HIS A 117 -13.84 23.02 18.74
C HIS A 117 -15.07 23.93 18.99
N GLY A 118 -16.10 23.46 19.69
CA GLY A 118 -17.41 24.13 19.63
C GLY A 118 -18.10 23.86 18.29
N LYS A 119 -19.32 24.39 18.11
CA LYS A 119 -20.01 24.36 16.80
C LYS A 119 -19.16 25.07 15.75
N MET A 120 -18.80 24.35 14.68
CA MET A 120 -18.16 24.96 13.53
C MET A 120 -19.08 26.02 12.91
N THR A 121 -18.46 27.12 12.49
CA THR A 121 -19.15 28.11 11.66
C THR A 121 -19.32 27.59 10.24
N ASN A 122 -20.31 28.10 9.49
CA ASN A 122 -20.53 27.71 8.10
C ASN A 122 -19.26 27.89 7.23
N GLU A 123 -18.44 28.92 7.50
CA GLU A 123 -17.16 29.13 6.79
C GLU A 123 -16.10 28.06 7.11
N GLU A 124 -16.08 27.53 8.33
CA GLU A 124 -15.17 26.46 8.73
C GLU A 124 -15.60 25.11 8.15
N GLU A 125 -16.90 24.86 8.08
CA GLU A 125 -17.46 23.69 7.39
C GLU A 125 -17.11 23.72 5.90
N GLU A 126 -17.33 24.83 5.20
CA GLU A 126 -16.97 24.98 3.79
C GLU A 126 -15.46 24.80 3.54
N LYS A 127 -14.61 25.36 4.42
CA LYS A 127 -13.15 25.16 4.34
C LYS A 127 -12.78 23.70 4.54
N LEU A 128 -13.40 23.01 5.50
CA LEU A 128 -13.14 21.60 5.78
C LEU A 128 -13.59 20.70 4.63
N GLU A 129 -14.74 20.97 4.01
CA GLU A 129 -15.20 20.27 2.81
C GLU A 129 -14.26 20.49 1.62
N LYS A 130 -13.79 21.72 1.43
CA LYS A 130 -12.81 22.03 0.37
C LYS A 130 -11.50 21.30 0.58
N ILE A 131 -10.93 21.33 1.79
CA ILE A 131 -9.71 20.60 2.15
C ILE A 131 -9.91 19.08 1.99
N THR A 132 -11.09 18.58 2.34
CA THR A 132 -11.46 17.17 2.15
C THR A 132 -11.46 16.80 0.67
N THR A 133 -11.99 17.67 -0.18
CA THR A 133 -12.02 17.49 -1.64
C THR A 133 -10.61 17.56 -2.25
N GLU A 134 -9.79 18.54 -1.87
CA GLU A 134 -8.38 18.64 -2.30
C GLU A 134 -7.57 17.42 -1.85
N SER A 135 -7.82 16.93 -0.63
CA SER A 135 -7.22 15.70 -0.13
C SER A 135 -7.64 14.47 -0.92
N GLN A 136 -8.82 14.45 -1.56
CA GLN A 136 -9.23 13.34 -2.42
C GLN A 136 -8.36 13.22 -3.67
N ASP A 137 -7.91 14.33 -4.26
CA ASP A 137 -7.05 14.27 -5.44
C ASP A 137 -5.65 13.78 -5.07
N VAL A 138 -5.14 14.21 -3.92
CA VAL A 138 -3.91 13.68 -3.33
C VAL A 138 -4.05 12.17 -3.06
N ILE A 139 -5.15 11.76 -2.43
CA ILE A 139 -5.47 10.37 -2.17
C ILE A 139 -5.57 9.59 -3.49
N LYS A 140 -6.31 10.04 -4.51
CA LYS A 140 -6.37 9.37 -5.83
C LYS A 140 -4.98 9.20 -6.46
N GLU A 141 -4.09 10.17 -6.31
CA GLU A 141 -2.71 10.08 -6.81
C GLU A 141 -1.90 8.99 -6.07
N TYR A 142 -2.05 8.89 -4.75
CA TYR A 142 -1.48 7.79 -3.95
C TYR A 142 -2.19 6.44 -4.12
N PHE A 143 -3.44 6.45 -4.60
CA PHE A 143 -4.31 5.28 -4.75
C PHE A 143 -4.36 4.76 -6.19
N LYS A 144 -3.65 5.37 -7.16
CA LYS A 144 -3.42 4.70 -8.44
C LYS A 144 -2.91 3.31 -8.12
N PRO A 145 -3.65 2.24 -8.47
CA PRO A 145 -3.15 0.90 -8.29
C PRO A 145 -1.78 0.89 -8.96
N TYR A 146 -0.78 0.35 -8.26
CA TYR A 146 0.45 -0.05 -8.93
C TYR A 146 0.01 -1.20 -9.84
N ASP A 147 -0.55 -0.82 -10.98
CA ASP A 147 -1.15 -1.69 -11.97
C ASP A 147 0.06 -2.37 -12.58
N ARG A 148 0.45 -3.47 -11.95
CA ARG A 148 1.63 -4.21 -12.32
C ARG A 148 1.22 -4.90 -13.60
N LYS A 149 1.31 -4.18 -14.71
CA LYS A 149 1.05 -4.69 -16.04
C LYS A 149 1.94 -5.91 -16.20
N VAL A 150 1.34 -7.08 -16.14
CA VAL A 150 1.98 -8.36 -16.42
C VAL A 150 1.49 -8.78 -17.80
N PHE A 151 2.42 -9.01 -18.71
CA PHE A 151 2.11 -9.52 -20.04
C PHE A 151 2.04 -11.05 -20.00
N GLU A 152 1.23 -11.65 -20.86
CA GLU A 152 1.10 -13.11 -20.90
C GLU A 152 2.37 -13.77 -21.45
N ASN A 153 3.10 -13.05 -22.31
CA ASN A 153 4.29 -13.55 -22.98
C ASN A 153 5.29 -12.43 -23.32
N ILE A 154 6.48 -12.83 -23.78
CA ILE A 154 7.55 -11.88 -24.15
C ILE A 154 7.16 -10.99 -25.33
N ASN A 155 6.36 -11.48 -26.28
CA ASN A 155 6.03 -10.72 -27.49
C ASN A 155 5.13 -9.53 -27.15
N GLU A 156 4.17 -9.70 -26.25
CA GLU A 156 3.35 -8.62 -25.72
C GLU A 156 4.17 -7.57 -24.97
N MET A 157 5.11 -8.02 -24.14
CA MET A 157 6.02 -7.12 -23.43
C MET A 157 6.87 -6.30 -24.40
N ILE A 158 7.44 -6.94 -25.42
CA ILE A 158 8.24 -6.28 -26.45
C ILE A 158 7.39 -5.29 -27.23
N LYS A 159 6.20 -5.69 -27.70
CA LYS A 159 5.27 -4.80 -28.40
C LYS A 159 5.01 -3.54 -27.58
N HIS A 160 4.70 -3.68 -26.30
CA HIS A 160 4.49 -2.55 -25.40
C HIS A 160 5.74 -1.67 -25.25
N LEU A 161 6.93 -2.25 -25.11
CA LEU A 161 8.17 -1.49 -24.97
C LEU A 161 8.55 -0.74 -26.25
N THR A 162 8.31 -1.34 -27.41
CA THR A 162 8.54 -0.72 -28.72
C THR A 162 7.56 0.42 -28.98
N GLU A 163 6.26 0.23 -28.72
CA GLU A 163 5.23 1.28 -28.84
C GLU A 163 5.54 2.49 -27.95
N ASN A 164 6.09 2.26 -26.76
CA ASN A 164 6.48 3.32 -25.82
C ASN A 164 7.88 3.88 -26.07
N LYS A 165 8.52 3.57 -27.21
CA LYS A 165 9.88 4.00 -27.57
C LYS A 165 10.94 3.67 -26.52
N LYS A 166 10.74 2.62 -25.73
CA LYS A 166 11.67 2.15 -24.68
C LYS A 166 12.66 1.11 -25.19
N LEU A 167 12.46 0.59 -26.39
CA LEU A 167 13.25 -0.46 -27.02
C LEU A 167 13.64 -0.07 -28.44
N THR A 168 14.90 -0.30 -28.82
CA THR A 168 15.36 -0.17 -30.21
C THR A 168 15.39 -1.55 -30.88
N PRO A 169 15.35 -1.66 -32.22
CA PRO A 169 15.42 -2.95 -32.91
C PRO A 169 16.64 -3.79 -32.51
N LYS A 170 17.79 -3.13 -32.30
CA LYS A 170 19.01 -3.78 -31.82
C LYS A 170 18.84 -4.35 -30.41
N THR A 171 18.27 -3.59 -29.48
CA THR A 171 18.07 -4.08 -28.10
C THR A 171 16.97 -5.14 -28.03
N GLU A 172 15.95 -5.06 -28.89
CA GLU A 172 14.93 -6.09 -29.05
C GLU A 172 15.55 -7.43 -29.48
N GLU A 173 16.45 -7.42 -30.46
CA GLU A 173 17.17 -8.61 -30.90
C GLU A 173 17.95 -9.26 -29.75
N ILE A 174 18.71 -8.47 -28.99
CA ILE A 174 19.46 -8.97 -27.83
C ILE A 174 18.51 -9.57 -26.80
N LEU A 175 17.42 -8.86 -26.45
CA LEU A 175 16.46 -9.30 -25.46
C LEU A 175 15.79 -10.64 -25.85
N LEU A 176 15.35 -10.75 -27.10
CA LEU A 176 14.75 -11.98 -27.62
C LEU A 176 15.74 -13.14 -27.60
N TYR A 177 16.99 -12.89 -27.98
CA TYR A 177 18.01 -13.92 -27.97
C TYR A 177 18.31 -14.41 -26.56
N VAL A 178 18.54 -13.48 -25.63
CA VAL A 178 18.79 -13.79 -24.20
C VAL A 178 17.64 -14.61 -23.63
N TYR A 179 16.39 -14.18 -23.84
CA TYR A 179 15.22 -14.92 -23.38
C TYR A 179 15.15 -16.32 -23.97
N LYS A 180 15.23 -16.48 -25.29
CA LYS A 180 15.12 -17.78 -25.95
C LYS A 180 16.22 -18.73 -25.48
N HIS A 181 17.45 -18.23 -25.35
CA HIS A 181 18.58 -19.04 -24.92
C HIS A 181 18.43 -19.50 -23.47
N LEU A 182 18.10 -18.60 -22.55
CA LEU A 182 17.90 -18.97 -21.15
C LEU A 182 16.67 -19.85 -20.94
N ASN A 183 15.55 -19.58 -21.63
CA ASN A 183 14.34 -20.39 -21.52
C ASN A 183 14.51 -21.80 -22.10
N LYS A 184 15.35 -21.97 -23.11
CA LYS A 184 15.66 -23.29 -23.68
C LYS A 184 16.56 -24.13 -22.79
N ASN A 185 17.50 -23.51 -22.07
CA ASN A 185 18.57 -24.24 -21.36
C ASN A 185 18.45 -24.19 -19.81
N LYS A 186 17.39 -23.58 -19.28
CA LYS A 186 17.08 -23.61 -17.84
C LYS A 186 16.71 -25.03 -17.39
N ASP A 187 16.95 -25.33 -16.12
CA ASP A 187 16.37 -26.53 -15.49
C ASP A 187 14.83 -26.44 -15.44
N GLU A 188 14.18 -27.60 -15.36
CA GLU A 188 12.71 -27.71 -15.31
C GLU A 188 12.09 -26.96 -14.12
N ASN A 189 12.84 -26.82 -13.03
CA ASN A 189 12.42 -26.13 -11.81
C ASN A 189 12.41 -24.60 -11.93
N PHE A 190 12.89 -24.04 -13.05
CA PHE A 190 12.83 -22.61 -13.31
C PHE A 190 11.68 -22.25 -14.23
N GLU A 191 11.04 -21.12 -13.97
CA GLU A 191 9.97 -20.60 -14.81
C GLU A 191 10.19 -19.12 -15.15
N PHE A 192 9.77 -18.75 -16.35
CA PHE A 192 9.64 -17.35 -16.81
C PHE A 192 8.22 -16.78 -16.56
N LYS A 193 7.34 -17.58 -15.96
CA LYS A 193 5.91 -17.31 -15.80
C LYS A 193 5.65 -16.09 -14.90
N ASP A 194 4.57 -15.36 -15.18
CA ASP A 194 4.01 -14.27 -14.36
C ASP A 194 4.91 -13.05 -14.09
N ASN A 195 5.96 -12.82 -14.90
CA ASN A 195 6.92 -11.73 -14.66
C ASN A 195 7.37 -10.97 -15.92
N PHE A 196 6.60 -11.02 -17.01
CA PHE A 196 6.79 -10.06 -18.09
C PHE A 196 6.22 -8.71 -17.64
N THR A 197 7.06 -7.82 -17.13
CA THR A 197 6.63 -6.49 -16.70
C THR A 197 7.30 -5.41 -17.55
N PRO A 198 6.75 -4.18 -17.61
CA PRO A 198 7.42 -3.07 -18.29
C PRO A 198 8.83 -2.75 -17.77
N SER A 199 9.18 -3.24 -16.56
CA SER A 199 10.43 -2.92 -15.88
C SER A 199 11.48 -4.04 -15.96
N TYR A 200 11.06 -5.30 -16.02
CA TYR A 200 11.94 -6.46 -16.10
C TYR A 200 11.18 -7.74 -16.46
N LEU A 201 11.95 -8.74 -16.90
CA LEU A 201 11.59 -10.13 -17.02
C LEU A 201 12.26 -10.94 -15.90
N GLY A 202 11.47 -11.61 -15.06
CA GLY A 202 11.98 -12.39 -13.93
C GLY A 202 12.11 -13.88 -14.26
N ILE A 203 13.18 -14.51 -13.80
CA ILE A 203 13.37 -15.97 -13.81
C ILE A 203 13.26 -16.47 -12.37
N ARG A 204 12.33 -17.40 -12.12
CA ARG A 204 11.97 -17.83 -10.76
C ARG A 204 12.10 -19.33 -10.55
N ARG A 205 12.28 -19.68 -9.28
CA ARG A 205 12.11 -21.03 -8.70
C ARG A 205 11.53 -20.84 -7.29
N ASP A 206 10.53 -21.63 -6.91
CA ASP A 206 9.88 -21.57 -5.58
C ASP A 206 9.48 -20.15 -5.14
N ASP A 207 8.80 -19.41 -6.03
CA ASP A 207 8.38 -18.01 -5.84
C ASP A 207 9.51 -17.00 -5.56
N ARG A 208 10.78 -17.36 -5.75
CA ARG A 208 11.93 -16.45 -5.60
C ARG A 208 12.48 -16.05 -6.95
N ILE A 209 12.86 -14.78 -7.09
CA ILE A 209 13.49 -14.27 -8.31
C ILE A 209 15.00 -14.49 -8.23
N TYR A 210 15.51 -15.36 -9.11
CA TYR A 210 16.91 -15.74 -9.17
C TYR A 210 17.72 -14.89 -10.13
N LEU A 211 17.13 -14.58 -11.29
CA LEU A 211 17.68 -13.65 -12.27
C LEU A 211 16.61 -12.67 -12.71
N ARG A 212 17.04 -11.46 -13.08
CA ARG A 212 16.20 -10.49 -13.77
C ARG A 212 16.86 -10.05 -15.06
N ILE A 213 16.10 -10.02 -16.13
CA ILE A 213 16.49 -9.42 -17.39
C ILE A 213 15.80 -8.06 -17.45
N LYS A 214 16.57 -6.98 -17.45
CA LYS A 214 16.06 -5.62 -17.70
C LYS A 214 16.47 -5.15 -19.07
N THR A 215 15.69 -4.24 -19.63
CA THR A 215 16.05 -3.60 -20.89
C THR A 215 15.92 -2.09 -20.76
N THR A 216 16.78 -1.40 -21.48
CA THR A 216 16.68 0.04 -21.75
C THR A 216 16.64 0.25 -23.26
N GLN A 217 16.69 1.49 -23.73
CA GLN A 217 16.81 1.75 -25.17
C GLN A 217 18.12 1.25 -25.79
N LYS A 218 19.18 1.08 -24.99
CA LYS A 218 20.55 0.87 -25.49
C LYS A 218 21.14 -0.50 -25.14
N GLU A 219 20.62 -1.13 -24.09
CA GLU A 219 21.25 -2.33 -23.50
C GLU A 219 20.23 -3.24 -22.82
N VAL A 220 20.58 -4.52 -22.77
CA VAL A 220 19.96 -5.54 -21.93
C VAL A 220 20.84 -5.77 -20.71
N ARG A 221 20.24 -5.85 -19.52
CA ARG A 221 20.93 -6.15 -18.27
C ARG A 221 20.49 -7.47 -17.72
N ILE A 222 21.44 -8.26 -17.23
CA ILE A 222 21.16 -9.44 -16.40
C ILE A 222 21.57 -9.09 -14.97
N GLU A 223 20.58 -8.99 -14.08
CA GLU A 223 20.75 -8.64 -12.67
C GLU A 223 20.61 -9.87 -11.77
N HIS A 224 20.94 -9.69 -10.48
CA HIS A 224 20.90 -10.72 -9.42
C HIS A 224 21.98 -11.80 -9.55
N LEU A 225 23.09 -11.46 -10.20
CA LEU A 225 24.33 -12.24 -10.15
C LEU A 225 24.95 -12.11 -8.75
N LYS A 226 25.53 -13.17 -8.17
CA LYS A 226 26.35 -13.08 -6.95
C LYS A 226 27.82 -13.27 -7.27
N GLU A 227 28.67 -12.91 -6.33
CA GLU A 227 30.10 -13.24 -6.40
C GLU A 227 30.34 -14.75 -6.58
N GLY A 228 31.48 -15.08 -7.15
CA GLY A 228 31.93 -16.45 -7.39
C GLY A 228 32.35 -16.69 -8.84
N ALA A 229 32.31 -17.95 -9.24
CA ALA A 229 32.82 -18.40 -10.54
C ALA A 229 32.17 -17.69 -11.75
N CYS A 230 30.89 -17.33 -11.67
CA CYS A 230 30.20 -16.61 -12.75
C CYS A 230 30.76 -15.19 -12.92
N LYS A 231 30.90 -14.43 -11.83
CA LYS A 231 31.46 -13.06 -11.86
C LYS A 231 32.89 -13.07 -12.43
N ASN A 232 33.75 -13.92 -11.90
CA ASN A 232 35.15 -14.00 -12.33
C ASN A 232 35.26 -14.37 -13.82
N PHE A 233 34.40 -15.28 -14.29
CA PHE A 233 34.35 -15.64 -15.70
C PHE A 233 33.93 -14.45 -16.57
N LEU A 234 32.89 -13.71 -16.18
CA LEU A 234 32.41 -12.54 -16.92
C LEU A 234 33.51 -11.45 -17.03
N GLU A 235 34.19 -11.17 -15.92
CA GLU A 235 35.32 -10.22 -15.90
C GLU A 235 36.47 -10.66 -16.81
N ASN A 236 36.80 -11.96 -16.84
CA ASN A 236 37.82 -12.52 -17.74
C ASN A 236 37.45 -12.40 -19.22
N GLN A 237 36.15 -12.42 -19.55
CA GLN A 237 35.64 -12.16 -20.90
C GLN A 237 35.59 -10.66 -21.25
N LYS A 238 36.13 -9.79 -20.38
CA LYS A 238 36.05 -8.32 -20.48
C LYS A 238 34.61 -7.79 -20.50
N ILE A 239 33.69 -8.51 -19.86
CA ILE A 239 32.31 -8.07 -19.66
C ILE A 239 32.26 -7.24 -18.38
N GLU A 240 31.71 -6.03 -18.47
CA GLU A 240 31.61 -5.12 -17.34
C GLU A 240 30.59 -5.63 -16.30
N VAL A 241 31.09 -6.04 -15.12
CA VAL A 241 30.28 -6.46 -13.99
C VAL A 241 30.16 -5.32 -12.98
N ASN A 242 28.93 -4.89 -12.71
CA ASN A 242 28.63 -3.76 -11.84
C ASN A 242 27.91 -4.21 -10.57
N GLN A 243 28.25 -3.61 -9.43
CA GLN A 243 27.52 -3.84 -8.19
C GLN A 243 26.14 -3.14 -8.22
N MET A 244 25.11 -3.78 -7.70
CA MET A 244 23.79 -3.14 -7.56
C MET A 244 23.85 -1.99 -6.54
N THR A 245 23.29 -0.84 -6.88
CA THR A 245 23.38 0.40 -6.09
C THR A 245 22.36 0.49 -4.96
N GLU A 246 21.20 -0.17 -5.08
CA GLU A 246 20.18 -0.19 -4.02
C GLU A 246 20.73 -0.85 -2.74
N ALA A 247 20.60 -0.17 -1.59
CA ALA A 247 21.18 -0.60 -0.32
C ALA A 247 20.82 -2.04 0.06
N ARG A 248 19.57 -2.44 -0.21
CA ARG A 248 19.08 -3.82 0.02
C ARG A 248 19.82 -4.87 -0.81
N TRP A 249 20.23 -4.54 -2.04
CA TRP A 249 20.90 -5.46 -2.98
C TRP A 249 22.41 -5.44 -2.81
N LYS A 250 22.95 -4.27 -2.50
CA LYS A 250 24.36 -4.10 -2.11
C LYS A 250 24.71 -4.98 -0.91
N LYS A 251 23.86 -4.98 0.14
CA LYS A 251 24.01 -5.86 1.32
C LYS A 251 24.00 -7.35 0.97
N LYS A 252 23.36 -7.75 -0.13
CA LYS A 252 23.27 -9.14 -0.58
C LYS A 252 24.40 -9.53 -1.55
N GLY A 253 25.36 -8.64 -1.81
CA GLY A 253 26.45 -8.89 -2.75
C GLY A 253 25.93 -9.20 -4.16
N LEU A 254 24.89 -8.47 -4.60
CA LEU A 254 24.31 -8.67 -5.93
C LEU A 254 24.96 -7.74 -6.97
N TYR A 255 25.15 -8.29 -8.16
CA TYR A 255 25.76 -7.67 -9.32
C TYR A 255 24.81 -7.75 -10.51
N PHE A 256 25.15 -6.96 -11.53
CA PHE A 256 24.54 -7.02 -12.83
C PHE A 256 25.58 -6.84 -13.93
N VAL A 257 25.28 -7.39 -15.10
CA VAL A 257 26.05 -7.19 -16.34
C VAL A 257 25.18 -6.50 -17.38
N LYS A 258 25.83 -5.78 -18.30
CA LYS A 258 25.18 -5.07 -19.40
C LYS A 258 25.63 -5.65 -20.73
N PHE A 259 24.70 -5.73 -21.67
CA PHE A 259 24.94 -6.15 -23.04
C PHE A 259 24.35 -5.10 -23.98
N ASP A 260 25.22 -4.32 -24.61
CA ASP A 260 24.88 -3.41 -25.70
C ASP A 260 25.09 -4.09 -27.08
N LYS A 261 25.74 -5.27 -27.10
CA LYS A 261 25.99 -6.10 -28.28
C LYS A 261 25.63 -7.55 -27.99
N LEU A 262 25.05 -8.21 -28.99
CA LEU A 262 24.65 -9.62 -28.89
C LEU A 262 25.87 -10.55 -28.73
N GLU A 263 26.96 -10.21 -29.40
CA GLU A 263 28.22 -10.95 -29.39
C GLU A 263 28.81 -11.07 -27.99
N ASP A 264 28.65 -10.04 -27.16
CA ASP A 264 29.16 -10.04 -25.79
C ASP A 264 28.34 -10.97 -24.89
N PHE A 265 27.02 -11.06 -25.10
CA PHE A 265 26.21 -12.08 -24.42
C PHE A 265 26.64 -13.48 -24.86
N LYS A 266 26.82 -13.73 -26.17
CA LYS A 266 27.21 -15.05 -26.70
C LYS A 266 28.52 -15.58 -26.12
N LYS A 267 29.48 -14.71 -25.77
CA LYS A 267 30.74 -15.10 -25.10
C LYS A 267 30.54 -15.73 -23.71
N CYS A 268 29.40 -15.49 -23.08
CA CYS A 268 29.16 -15.88 -21.69
C CYS A 268 27.82 -16.59 -21.43
N GLN A 269 27.01 -16.80 -22.46
CA GLN A 269 25.66 -17.35 -22.35
C GLN A 269 25.63 -18.69 -21.58
N ASP A 270 26.58 -19.60 -21.87
CA ASP A 270 26.65 -20.91 -21.23
C ASP A 270 26.97 -20.78 -19.75
N LYS A 271 27.82 -19.82 -19.37
CA LYS A 271 28.16 -19.59 -17.96
C LYS A 271 27.00 -18.97 -17.18
N ILE A 272 26.17 -18.17 -17.84
CA ILE A 272 24.96 -17.61 -17.24
C ILE A 272 23.89 -18.70 -17.05
N VAL A 273 23.77 -19.63 -18.00
CA VAL A 273 22.92 -20.82 -17.86
C VAL A 273 23.42 -21.70 -16.71
N GLU A 274 24.72 -21.99 -16.65
CA GLU A 274 25.31 -22.76 -15.55
C GLU A 274 25.02 -22.10 -14.20
N TYR A 275 25.21 -20.78 -14.10
CA TYR A 275 24.88 -20.03 -12.88
C TYR A 275 23.39 -20.11 -12.51
N LEU A 276 22.49 -20.05 -13.50
CA LEU A 276 21.06 -20.16 -13.29
C LEU A 276 20.70 -21.54 -12.73
N ASN A 277 21.26 -22.61 -13.27
CA ASN A 277 20.90 -23.98 -12.91
C ASN A 277 21.55 -24.46 -11.60
N LEU A 278 22.68 -23.86 -11.18
CA LEU A 278 23.33 -24.14 -9.89
C LEU A 278 22.59 -23.56 -8.67
N ARG A 279 21.46 -22.86 -8.87
CA ARG A 279 20.80 -21.99 -7.89
C ARG A 279 19.50 -22.55 -7.34
#